data_AF-A0A537YNJ6-F1
#
_entry.id   AF-A0A537YNJ6-F1
#
_cell.length_a   1.000
_cell.length_b   1.000
_cell.length_c   1.000
_cell.angle_alpha   90.00
_cell.angle_beta   90.00
_cell.angle_gamma   90.00
#
_symmetry.space_group_name_H-M   'P 1'
#
loop_
_entity.id
_entity.type
_entity.pdbx_description
1 polymer ?
#
loop_
_entity_poly.entity_id
_entity_poly.type
_entity_poly.pdbx_seq_one_letter_code
_entity_poly.pdbx_strand_id
1 'polypeptide(L)' 'MEYRTLGRTGLRVSPLCLGTMNFGPQTNERDSFAIMDR' A
#
# COMPACT_ATOMS: atom_id res chain seq x y z
N MET A 1 7.64 2.65 11.71
CA MET A 1 6.23 2.62 11.25
C MET A 1 5.33 2.35 12.45
N GLU A 2 4.21 3.07 12.52
CA GLU A 2 3.14 2.77 13.49
C GLU A 2 2.21 1.68 12.94
N TYR A 3 1.68 0.83 13.83
CA TYR A 3 0.74 -0.23 13.47
C TYR A 3 -0.45 -0.23 14.43
N ARG A 4 -1.64 -0.54 13.92
CA ARG A 4 -2.90 -0.63 14.67
C ARG A 4 -3.52 -2.01 14.51
N THR A 5 -4.26 -2.47 15.52
CA THR A 5 -4.98 -3.75 15.43
C THR A 5 -6.22 -3.58 14.57
N LEU A 6 -6.42 -4.46 13.58
CA LEU A 6 -7.63 -4.50 12.76
C LEU A 6 -8.77 -5.16 13.54
N GLY A 7 -9.56 -4.33 14.22
CA GLY A 7 -10.71 -4.80 15.01
C GLY A 7 -10.32 -5.85 16.04
N ARG A 8 -11.03 -6.98 16.05
CA ARG A 8 -10.79 -8.11 16.98
C ARG A 8 -10.01 -9.28 16.35
N THR A 9 -9.35 -9.04 15.21
CA THR A 9 -8.69 -10.10 14.42
C THR A 9 -7.28 -10.44 14.89
N GLY A 10 -6.69 -9.62 15.76
CA GLY A 10 -5.28 -9.74 16.15
C GLY A 10 -4.28 -9.29 15.09
N LEU A 11 -4.74 -8.97 13.87
CA LEU A 11 -3.89 -8.50 12.78
C LEU A 11 -3.40 -7.07 13.05
N ARG A 12 -2.09 -6.84 12.93
CA ARG A 12 -1.49 -5.49 13.01
C ARG A 12 -1.30 -4.93 11.61
N VAL A 13 -1.94 -3.80 11.32
CA VAL A 13 -1.92 -3.13 10.01
C VAL A 13 -1.37 -1.71 10.12
N SER A 14 -0.73 -1.23 9.06
CA SER A 14 -0.33 0.16 8.95
C SER A 14 -1.58 1.07 8.91
N PRO A 15 -1.54 2.29 9.47
CA PRO A 15 -2.67 3.22 9.39
C PRO A 15 -2.84 3.86 8.00
N LEU A 16 -1.86 3.68 7.12
CA LEU A 16 -1.86 4.16 5.73
C LEU A 16 -1.69 2.97 4.78
N CYS A 17 -2.32 3.06 3.61
CA CYS A 17 -2.18 2.10 2.52
C CYS A 17 -1.74 2.79 1.23
N LEU A 18 -1.03 2.06 0.37
CA LEU A 18 -0.73 2.47 -0.99
C LEU A 18 -1.85 2.00 -1.91
N GLY A 19 -2.63 2.94 -2.46
CA GLY A 19 -3.60 2.63 -3.51
C GLY A 19 -2.93 2.44 -4.86
N THR A 20 -3.41 1.48 -5.67
CA THR A 20 -2.78 1.08 -6.94
C THR A 20 -3.67 1.26 -8.17
N MET A 21 -4.78 2.00 -8.06
CA MET A 21 -5.79 2.10 -9.14
C MET A 21 -5.24 2.61 -10.49
N ASN A 22 -4.12 3.35 -10.45
CA ASN A 22 -3.50 3.95 -11.63
C ASN A 22 -2.36 3.09 -12.22
N PHE A 23 -1.94 2.04 -11.53
CA PHE A 23 -0.85 1.16 -11.98
C PHE A 23 -1.33 0.33 -13.17
N GLY A 24 -0.66 0.45 -14.30
CA GLY A 24 -1.06 -0.09 -15.61
C GLY A 24 -1.67 0.98 -16.53
N PRO A 25 -2.90 1.46 -16.29
CA PRO A 25 -3.57 2.39 -17.21
C PRO A 25 -2.92 3.77 -17.32
N GLN A 26 -2.38 4.30 -16.20
CA GLN A 26 -1.84 5.66 -16.12
C GLN A 26 -0.38 5.71 -15.67
N THR A 27 0.07 4.69 -14.93
CA THR A 27 1.44 4.55 -14.44
C THR A 27 2.02 3.26 -15.01
N ASN A 28 3.14 3.35 -15.73
CA ASN A 28 3.77 2.16 -16.30
C ASN A 28 4.37 1.25 -15.20
N GLU A 29 4.67 0.01 -15.57
CA GLU A 29 5.17 -1.02 -14.65
C GLU A 29 6.38 -0.56 -13.83
N ARG A 30 7.41 -0.02 -14.50
CA ARG A 30 8.65 0.42 -13.84
C ARG A 30 8.39 1.51 -12.80
N ASP A 31 7.56 2.50 -13.15
CA ASP A 31 7.24 3.62 -12.26
C ASP A 31 6.34 3.16 -11.10
N SER A 32 5.42 2.22 -11.35
CA SER A 32 4.62 1.58 -10.30
C SER A 32 5.50 0.87 -9.27
N PHE A 33 6.51 0.12 -9.70
CA PHE A 33 7.48 -0.50 -8.80
C PHE A 33 8.28 0.54 -8.00
N ALA A 34 8.74 1.60 -8.67
CA ALA A 34 9.44 2.69 -7.98
C ALA A 34 8.59 3.41 -6.92
N ILE A 35 7.25 3.42 -7.06
CA ILE A 35 6.33 3.92 -6.04
C ILE A 35 6.17 2.93 -4.89
N MET A 36 6.11 1.62 -5.17
CA MET A 36 5.98 0.57 -4.14
C MET A 36 7.22 0.42 -3.25
N ASP A 37 8.40 0.74 -3.78
CA ASP A 37 9.69 0.64 -3.05
C ASP A 37 9.93 1.80 -2.06
N ARG A 38 9.04 2.81 -2.02
CA ARG A 38 9.12 3.96 -1.11
C ARG A 38 8.34 3.74 0.18
#